data_AF-A0A353PSA3-F1
#
_entry.id   AF-A0A353PSA3-F1
#
_cell.length_a   1.000
_cell.length_b   1.000
_cell.length_c   1.000
_cell.angle_alpha   90.00
_cell.angle_beta   90.00
_cell.angle_gamma   90.00
#
_symmetry.space_group_name_H-M   'P 1'
#
loop_
_entity.id
_entity.type
_entity.pdbx_description
1 polymer ?
#
loop_
_entity_poly.entity_id
_entity_poly.type
_entity_poly.pdbx_seq_one_letter_code
_entity_poly.pdbx_strand_id
1 'polypeptide(L)'
;RSENSFAFFGRDPYAEKEIMGDEGYIHNEIYRNEENDIGFESDIEELTAILAQNKERVSTGYKYFSKASKSIEKKQYDIEKARQQADKDAQDFLAKKIDLLHKAAELSEEDEVSLVATFDASLFGEKWFEGIDWLERFFRHASKQEEINIENCSDLAKNQFTLQVVQPYHSAASGFGYGEDLVDSSNEWMVRYVHKSTERMIDLAQRFTDDTGLKARALNLAAKEILLAQASDWPSMLHNKNYPDFAREAFSQNVSSFATVFESLGSNNT
;
A
#
# COMPACT_ATOMS: atom_id res chain seq x y z
N ARG A 1 -5.93 -21.73 -10.32
CA ARG A 1 -5.16 -22.33 -9.20
C ARG A 1 -3.84 -22.92 -9.69
N SER A 2 -2.86 -23.15 -8.81
CA SER A 2 -1.66 -23.95 -9.11
C SER A 2 -1.94 -25.47 -9.08
N GLU A 3 -0.94 -26.27 -9.46
CA GLU A 3 -0.95 -27.72 -9.27
C GLU A 3 -1.07 -28.13 -7.80
N ASN A 4 -0.49 -27.33 -6.88
CA ASN A 4 -0.59 -27.52 -5.43
C ASN A 4 -1.86 -26.90 -4.81
N SER A 5 -2.87 -26.62 -5.64
CA SER A 5 -4.18 -26.10 -5.21
C SER A 5 -4.14 -24.73 -4.53
N PHE A 6 -3.17 -23.87 -4.86
CA PHE A 6 -3.21 -22.48 -4.44
C PHE A 6 -4.06 -21.66 -5.43
N ALA A 7 -5.10 -20.98 -4.96
CA ALA A 7 -5.92 -20.09 -5.79
C ALA A 7 -5.22 -18.73 -5.99
N PHE A 8 -5.32 -18.19 -7.20
CA PHE A 8 -4.76 -16.87 -7.54
C PHE A 8 -5.89 -15.99 -8.06
N PHE A 9 -5.88 -14.73 -7.67
CA PHE A 9 -6.80 -13.72 -8.16
C PHE A 9 -5.99 -12.64 -8.90
N GLY A 10 -6.32 -12.44 -10.17
CA GLY A 10 -5.72 -11.37 -10.97
C GLY A 10 -6.35 -10.03 -10.61
N ARG A 11 -5.53 -9.01 -10.36
CA ARG A 11 -5.99 -7.63 -10.16
C ARG A 11 -6.50 -7.04 -11.48
N ASP A 12 -7.63 -6.34 -11.45
CA ASP A 12 -8.04 -5.40 -12.49
C ASP A 12 -7.02 -4.24 -12.57
N PRO A 13 -6.20 -4.17 -13.64
CA PRO A 13 -5.13 -3.17 -13.73
C PRO A 13 -5.67 -1.75 -13.97
N TYR A 14 -6.96 -1.59 -14.29
CA TYR A 14 -7.56 -0.29 -14.60
C TYR A 14 -8.29 0.33 -13.41
N ALA A 15 -8.73 -0.47 -12.43
CA ALA A 15 -9.50 0.01 -11.29
C ALA A 15 -8.84 1.17 -10.54
N GLU A 16 -7.54 1.05 -10.22
CA GLU A 16 -6.81 2.12 -9.53
C GLU A 16 -6.66 3.36 -10.42
N LYS A 17 -6.41 3.17 -11.72
CA LYS A 17 -6.26 4.27 -12.68
C LYS A 17 -7.56 5.04 -12.90
N GLU A 18 -8.73 4.41 -12.79
CA GLU A 18 -10.02 5.10 -12.85
C GLU A 18 -10.23 6.05 -11.67
N ILE A 19 -9.60 5.79 -10.52
CA ILE A 19 -9.67 6.67 -9.35
C ILE A 19 -8.53 7.68 -9.36
N MET A 20 -7.29 7.23 -9.61
CA MET A 20 -6.05 7.99 -9.39
C MET A 20 -5.32 8.44 -10.66
N GLY A 21 -5.72 7.95 -11.84
CA GLY A 21 -5.11 8.38 -13.09
C GLY A 21 -5.38 9.86 -13.38
N ASP A 22 -4.75 10.42 -14.41
CA ASP A 22 -4.86 11.86 -14.73
C ASP A 22 -6.29 12.39 -14.85
N GLU A 23 -7.22 11.54 -15.32
CA GLU A 23 -8.66 11.82 -15.47
C GLU A 23 -9.52 11.10 -14.41
N GLY A 24 -8.90 10.66 -13.32
CA GLY A 24 -9.53 9.87 -12.27
C GLY A 24 -10.42 10.70 -11.35
N TYR A 25 -11.37 10.03 -10.67
CA TYR A 25 -12.34 10.69 -9.79
C TYR A 25 -11.68 11.59 -8.75
N ILE A 26 -10.51 11.20 -8.22
CA ILE A 26 -9.79 11.94 -7.19
C ILE A 26 -9.53 13.39 -7.59
N HIS A 27 -9.43 13.70 -8.89
CA HIS A 27 -9.11 15.05 -9.38
C HIS A 27 -10.31 15.99 -9.50
N ASN A 28 -11.54 15.53 -9.20
CA ASN A 28 -12.72 16.38 -9.27
C ASN A 28 -12.54 17.66 -8.44
N GLU A 29 -12.86 18.80 -9.05
CA GLU A 29 -12.67 20.13 -8.47
C GLU A 29 -13.43 20.35 -7.15
N ILE A 30 -14.50 19.59 -6.93
CA ILE A 30 -15.36 19.69 -5.74
C ILE A 30 -14.66 19.09 -4.50
N TYR A 31 -13.79 18.10 -4.68
CA TYR A 31 -13.11 17.40 -3.58
C TYR A 31 -12.11 18.28 -2.85
N ARG A 32 -11.80 17.92 -1.60
CA ARG A 32 -10.85 18.63 -0.75
C ARG A 32 -9.45 18.61 -1.36
N ASN A 33 -8.78 19.75 -1.31
CA ASN A 33 -7.40 19.86 -1.77
C ASN A 33 -6.44 19.37 -0.67
N GLU A 34 -5.91 18.16 -0.83
CA GLU A 34 -4.97 17.57 0.12
C GLU A 34 -3.61 18.27 0.17
N GLU A 35 -3.27 19.08 -0.84
CA GLU A 35 -2.03 19.86 -0.87
C GLU A 35 -2.16 21.20 -0.15
N ASN A 36 -3.39 21.64 0.17
CA ASN A 36 -3.64 22.96 0.76
C ASN A 36 -3.89 22.90 2.28
N ASP A 37 -2.80 22.70 3.01
CA ASP A 37 -2.78 22.62 4.47
C ASP A 37 -2.35 23.95 5.10
N ILE A 38 -3.05 24.39 6.15
CA ILE A 38 -2.72 25.65 6.83
C ILE A 38 -1.30 25.68 7.38
N GLY A 39 -0.69 24.52 7.66
CA GLY A 39 0.70 24.41 8.10
C GLY A 39 1.70 25.07 7.13
N PHE A 40 1.35 25.14 5.85
CA PHE A 40 2.16 25.78 4.82
C PHE A 40 1.58 27.10 4.33
N GLU A 41 0.26 27.29 4.46
CA GLU A 41 -0.45 28.44 3.91
C GLU A 41 -0.61 29.62 4.88
N SER A 42 -0.80 29.34 6.17
CA SER A 42 -1.04 30.37 7.19
C SER A 42 0.26 30.97 7.71
N ASP A 43 0.15 32.14 8.34
CA ASP A 43 1.29 32.78 8.98
C ASP A 43 1.79 31.96 10.17
N ILE A 44 3.11 31.91 10.38
CA ILE A 44 3.72 31.01 11.36
C ILE A 44 3.36 31.42 12.80
N GLU A 45 3.16 32.71 13.03
CA GLU A 45 2.71 33.26 14.31
C GLU A 45 1.32 32.74 14.71
N GLU A 46 0.41 32.57 13.75
CA GLU A 46 -0.95 32.05 13.98
C GLU A 46 -0.94 30.55 14.34
N LEU A 47 0.09 29.83 13.90
CA LEU A 47 0.22 28.39 14.09
C LEU A 47 1.04 28.02 15.34
N THR A 48 1.51 29.00 16.11
CA THR A 48 2.40 28.78 17.27
C THR A 48 1.83 27.81 18.31
N ALA A 49 0.50 27.74 18.46
CA ALA A 49 -0.16 26.82 19.40
C ALA A 49 -0.21 25.36 18.90
N ILE A 50 0.00 25.14 17.60
CA ILE A 50 -0.17 23.84 16.94
C ILE A 50 1.18 23.25 16.50
N LEU A 51 2.15 24.10 16.16
CA LEU A 51 3.49 23.67 15.72
C LEU A 51 4.39 23.28 16.91
N ALA A 52 5.29 22.33 16.67
CA ALA A 52 6.31 21.93 17.62
C ALA A 52 7.27 23.10 17.97
N GLN A 53 8.00 22.97 19.08
CA GLN A 53 8.86 24.05 19.63
C GLN A 53 9.89 24.61 18.64
N ASN A 54 10.32 23.78 17.69
CA ASN A 54 11.27 24.08 16.62
C ASN A 54 10.67 24.90 15.45
N LYS A 55 9.36 25.21 15.46
CA LYS A 55 8.67 26.05 14.46
C LYS A 55 8.88 25.60 13.00
N GLU A 56 9.16 24.33 12.77
CA GLU A 56 9.20 23.79 11.42
C GLU A 56 7.77 23.68 10.87
N ARG A 57 7.57 24.06 9.61
CA ARG A 57 6.28 23.90 8.95
C ARG A 57 6.05 22.42 8.66
N VAL A 58 4.94 21.90 9.18
CA VAL A 58 4.49 20.52 8.98
C VAL A 58 3.03 20.52 8.55
N SER A 59 2.58 19.45 7.89
CA SER A 59 1.14 19.27 7.65
C SER A 59 0.40 19.17 8.98
N THR A 60 -0.64 19.96 9.13
CA THR A 60 -1.47 20.02 10.34
C THR A 60 -2.73 19.15 10.22
N GLY A 61 -3.09 18.74 9.00
CA GLY A 61 -4.33 18.04 8.67
C GLY A 61 -5.53 18.96 8.47
N TYR A 62 -5.40 20.26 8.79
CA TYR A 62 -6.48 21.24 8.58
C TYR A 62 -6.39 21.83 7.18
N LYS A 63 -7.33 21.41 6.32
CA LYS A 63 -7.40 21.77 4.90
C LYS A 63 -8.81 22.27 4.58
N TYR A 64 -8.94 23.50 4.10
CA TYR A 64 -10.23 24.21 4.00
C TYR A 64 -10.69 24.51 2.57
N PHE A 65 -9.90 24.14 1.57
CA PHE A 65 -10.15 24.50 0.18
C PHE A 65 -10.38 23.26 -0.68
N SER A 66 -11.19 23.44 -1.72
CA SER A 66 -11.45 22.41 -2.74
C SER A 66 -10.39 22.43 -3.83
N LYS A 67 -10.29 21.38 -4.65
CA LYS A 67 -9.31 21.26 -5.75
C LYS A 67 -9.52 22.30 -6.87
N ALA A 68 -10.69 22.92 -6.94
CA ALA A 68 -10.93 24.11 -7.77
C ALA A 68 -9.95 25.27 -7.47
N SER A 69 -9.30 25.27 -6.30
CA SER A 69 -8.29 26.24 -5.86
C SER A 69 -6.97 26.22 -6.65
N LYS A 70 -6.81 25.35 -7.66
CA LYS A 70 -5.75 25.51 -8.68
C LYS A 70 -5.92 26.76 -9.56
N SER A 71 -7.09 27.42 -9.49
CA SER A 71 -7.36 28.72 -10.10
C SER A 71 -6.97 29.89 -9.17
N ILE A 72 -6.80 31.10 -9.73
CA ILE A 72 -6.34 32.31 -9.00
C ILE A 72 -7.20 32.62 -7.76
N GLU A 73 -8.44 32.13 -7.72
CA GLU A 73 -9.35 32.28 -6.59
C GLU A 73 -9.57 30.93 -5.87
N LYS A 74 -9.11 30.84 -4.62
CA LYS A 74 -9.30 29.65 -3.78
C LYS A 74 -10.78 29.50 -3.41
N LYS A 75 -11.41 28.40 -3.83
CA LYS A 75 -12.78 28.05 -3.42
C LYS A 75 -12.79 27.24 -2.13
N GLN A 76 -13.58 27.66 -1.15
CA GLN A 76 -13.78 26.92 0.10
C GLN A 76 -14.36 25.52 -0.17
N TYR A 77 -13.91 24.55 0.61
CA TYR A 77 -14.40 23.17 0.54
C TYR A 77 -15.82 23.07 1.14
N ASP A 78 -16.68 22.31 0.47
CA ASP A 78 -18.08 22.08 0.86
C ASP A 78 -18.33 20.57 0.92
N ILE A 79 -18.39 20.05 2.14
CA ILE A 79 -18.50 18.60 2.40
C ILE A 79 -19.77 17.98 1.82
N GLU A 80 -20.88 18.71 1.78
CA GLU A 80 -22.15 18.15 1.28
C GLU A 80 -22.13 18.00 -0.23
N LYS A 81 -21.52 18.96 -0.94
CA LYS A 81 -21.28 18.83 -2.39
C LYS A 81 -20.30 17.70 -2.70
N ALA A 82 -19.24 17.58 -1.92
CA ALA A 82 -18.24 16.54 -2.08
C ALA A 82 -18.84 15.13 -1.89
N ARG A 83 -19.69 14.95 -0.86
CA ARG A 83 -20.45 13.72 -0.65
C ARG A 83 -21.40 13.37 -1.78
N GLN A 84 -22.11 14.37 -2.32
CA GLN A 84 -22.96 14.16 -3.49
C GLN A 84 -22.16 13.76 -4.73
N GLN A 85 -20.95 14.29 -4.88
CA GLN A 85 -20.06 13.90 -5.98
C GLN A 85 -19.52 12.48 -5.78
N ALA A 86 -19.10 12.12 -4.56
CA ALA A 86 -18.65 10.77 -4.21
C ALA A 86 -19.73 9.71 -4.49
N ASP A 87 -21.00 10.03 -4.23
CA ASP A 87 -22.13 9.15 -4.55
C ASP A 87 -22.26 8.89 -6.06
N LYS A 88 -22.08 9.94 -6.89
CA LYS A 88 -22.11 9.81 -8.36
C LYS A 88 -20.92 9.02 -8.88
N ASP A 89 -19.73 9.32 -8.38
CA ASP A 89 -18.50 8.64 -8.80
C ASP A 89 -18.52 7.16 -8.40
N ALA A 90 -19.14 6.82 -7.27
CA ALA A 90 -19.36 5.43 -6.85
C ALA A 90 -20.34 4.68 -7.77
N GLN A 91 -21.43 5.34 -8.19
CA GLN A 91 -22.38 4.76 -9.16
C GLN A 91 -21.73 4.55 -10.53
N ASP A 92 -20.97 5.54 -11.02
CA ASP A 92 -20.27 5.45 -12.30
C ASP A 92 -19.23 4.33 -12.29
N PHE A 93 -18.42 4.22 -11.24
CA PHE A 93 -17.46 3.13 -11.09
C PHE A 93 -18.16 1.77 -11.04
N LEU A 94 -19.22 1.62 -10.24
CA LEU A 94 -19.99 0.39 -10.16
C LEU A 94 -20.55 -0.04 -11.51
N ALA A 95 -21.17 0.89 -12.25
CA ALA A 95 -21.73 0.62 -13.58
C ALA A 95 -20.66 0.13 -14.57
N LYS A 96 -19.45 0.71 -14.54
CA LYS A 96 -18.32 0.24 -15.37
C LYS A 96 -17.88 -1.17 -15.00
N LYS A 97 -17.88 -1.53 -13.71
CA LYS A 97 -17.49 -2.89 -13.27
C LYS A 97 -18.54 -3.93 -13.61
N ILE A 98 -19.82 -3.58 -13.53
CA ILE A 98 -20.92 -4.44 -14.00
C ILE A 98 -20.79 -4.69 -15.50
N ASP A 99 -20.61 -3.65 -16.32
CA ASP A 99 -20.43 -3.78 -17.77
C ASP A 99 -19.22 -4.65 -18.13
N LEU A 100 -18.11 -4.52 -17.39
CA LEU A 100 -16.93 -5.36 -17.56
C LEU A 100 -17.18 -6.83 -17.20
N LEU A 101 -17.93 -7.11 -16.12
CA LEU A 101 -18.32 -8.46 -15.76
C LEU A 101 -19.25 -9.08 -16.81
N HIS A 102 -20.23 -8.33 -17.33
CA HIS A 102 -21.09 -8.82 -18.42
C HIS A 102 -20.29 -9.18 -19.67
N LYS A 103 -19.37 -8.31 -20.09
CA LYS A 103 -18.47 -8.60 -21.22
C LYS A 103 -17.59 -9.81 -20.98
N ALA A 104 -17.11 -9.99 -19.75
CA ALA A 104 -16.30 -11.16 -19.39
C ALA A 104 -17.12 -12.45 -19.49
N ALA A 105 -18.33 -12.47 -18.92
CA ALA A 105 -19.24 -13.62 -18.96
C ALA A 105 -19.60 -14.02 -20.41
N GLU A 106 -19.89 -13.03 -21.27
CA GLU A 106 -20.16 -13.26 -22.69
C GLU A 106 -18.96 -13.88 -23.43
N LEU A 107 -17.73 -13.44 -23.11
CA LEU A 107 -16.51 -13.93 -23.76
C LEU A 107 -16.05 -15.29 -23.24
N SER A 108 -16.27 -15.58 -21.95
CA SER A 108 -15.89 -16.86 -21.34
C SER A 108 -16.95 -17.95 -21.52
N GLU A 109 -18.17 -17.60 -21.92
CA GLU A 109 -19.33 -18.50 -21.90
C GLU A 109 -19.57 -19.09 -20.50
N GLU A 110 -19.23 -18.32 -19.44
CA GLU A 110 -19.38 -18.69 -18.03
C GLU A 110 -20.20 -17.63 -17.29
N ASP A 111 -21.18 -18.09 -16.50
CA ASP A 111 -22.02 -17.19 -15.70
C ASP A 111 -21.32 -16.73 -14.40
N GLU A 112 -20.27 -17.44 -13.96
CA GLU A 112 -19.55 -17.18 -12.71
C GLU A 112 -18.20 -16.50 -12.97
N VAL A 113 -18.24 -15.21 -13.27
CA VAL A 113 -17.03 -14.36 -13.43
C VAL A 113 -16.79 -13.48 -12.21
N SER A 114 -15.52 -13.22 -11.91
CA SER A 114 -15.12 -12.38 -10.78
C SER A 114 -14.14 -11.29 -11.20
N LEU A 115 -14.29 -10.10 -10.62
CA LEU A 115 -13.38 -8.97 -10.79
C LEU A 115 -12.76 -8.62 -9.44
N VAL A 116 -11.44 -8.45 -9.40
CA VAL A 116 -10.71 -8.07 -8.18
C VAL A 116 -10.06 -6.72 -8.36
N ALA A 117 -10.58 -5.71 -7.67
CA ALA A 117 -9.95 -4.40 -7.57
C ALA A 117 -9.18 -4.31 -6.24
N THR A 118 -7.91 -3.90 -6.29
CA THR A 118 -7.08 -3.69 -5.10
C THR A 118 -6.66 -2.24 -5.03
N PHE A 119 -6.69 -1.65 -3.83
CA PHE A 119 -6.32 -0.27 -3.59
C PHE A 119 -5.39 -0.18 -2.39
N ASP A 120 -4.44 0.76 -2.43
CA ASP A 120 -3.72 1.18 -1.23
C ASP A 120 -4.72 1.79 -0.23
N ALA A 121 -4.67 1.36 1.04
CA ALA A 121 -5.59 1.86 2.05
C ALA A 121 -5.44 3.37 2.30
N SER A 122 -4.24 3.93 2.11
CA SER A 122 -4.00 5.38 2.20
C SER A 122 -4.71 6.16 1.08
N LEU A 123 -5.20 5.49 0.03
CA LEU A 123 -6.08 6.15 -0.93
C LEU A 123 -7.30 6.74 -0.22
N PHE A 124 -7.91 5.98 0.69
CA PHE A 124 -9.17 6.35 1.32
C PHE A 124 -8.95 7.15 2.62
N GLY A 125 -9.06 8.46 2.52
CA GLY A 125 -9.01 9.41 3.63
C GLY A 125 -7.71 10.22 3.73
N GLU A 126 -6.57 9.66 3.27
CA GLU A 126 -5.28 10.35 3.29
C GLU A 126 -4.96 11.02 1.95
N LYS A 127 -4.88 10.25 0.85
CA LYS A 127 -4.68 10.80 -0.50
C LYS A 127 -5.97 11.39 -1.08
N TRP A 128 -7.11 10.78 -0.76
CA TRP A 128 -8.44 11.24 -1.17
C TRP A 128 -9.36 11.31 0.06
N PHE A 129 -9.65 12.52 0.53
CA PHE A 129 -10.43 12.72 1.75
C PHE A 129 -11.81 12.05 1.71
N GLU A 130 -12.51 12.16 0.58
CA GLU A 130 -13.85 11.62 0.37
C GLU A 130 -13.84 10.13 0.01
N GLY A 131 -12.66 9.50 -0.07
CA GLY A 131 -12.54 8.11 -0.47
C GLY A 131 -13.32 7.13 0.41
N ILE A 132 -13.44 7.42 1.71
CA ILE A 132 -14.26 6.60 2.63
C ILE A 132 -15.75 6.78 2.34
N ASP A 133 -16.22 8.01 2.11
CA ASP A 133 -17.60 8.29 1.73
C ASP A 133 -17.92 7.60 0.39
N TRP A 134 -17.01 7.66 -0.59
CA TRP A 134 -17.14 6.95 -1.86
C TRP A 134 -17.24 5.42 -1.68
N LEU A 135 -16.36 4.83 -0.86
CA LEU A 135 -16.33 3.38 -0.65
C LEU A 135 -17.61 2.87 0.01
N GLU A 136 -18.12 3.62 0.99
CA GLU A 136 -19.42 3.34 1.61
C GLU A 136 -20.55 3.37 0.60
N ARG A 137 -20.59 4.39 -0.26
CA ARG A 137 -21.61 4.51 -1.33
C ARG A 137 -21.49 3.42 -2.36
N PHE A 138 -20.28 3.03 -2.75
CA PHE A 138 -20.05 1.91 -3.66
C PHE A 138 -20.71 0.63 -3.11
N PHE A 139 -20.42 0.24 -1.87
CA PHE A 139 -21.03 -0.95 -1.28
C PHE A 139 -22.55 -0.82 -1.11
N ARG A 140 -23.04 0.37 -0.73
CA ARG A 140 -24.48 0.61 -0.61
C ARG A 140 -25.21 0.49 -1.96
N HIS A 141 -24.62 0.96 -3.05
CA HIS A 141 -25.19 0.81 -4.39
C HIS A 141 -25.08 -0.63 -4.90
N ALA A 142 -23.94 -1.28 -4.67
CA ALA A 142 -23.72 -2.68 -5.02
C ALA A 142 -24.74 -3.61 -4.33
N SER A 143 -25.06 -3.36 -3.05
CA SER A 143 -26.05 -4.16 -2.31
C SER A 143 -27.48 -4.13 -2.87
N LYS A 144 -27.77 -3.19 -3.77
CA LYS A 144 -29.08 -3.05 -4.43
C LYS A 144 -29.11 -3.68 -5.82
N GLN A 145 -27.96 -4.13 -6.33
CA GLN A 145 -27.90 -4.79 -7.63
C GLN A 145 -28.19 -6.27 -7.44
N GLU A 146 -29.12 -6.81 -8.22
CA GLU A 146 -29.45 -8.25 -8.19
C GLU A 146 -28.50 -9.08 -9.06
N GLU A 147 -27.82 -8.44 -10.01
CA GLU A 147 -26.97 -9.07 -11.03
C GLU A 147 -25.51 -9.29 -10.59
N ILE A 148 -25.06 -8.65 -9.52
CA ILE A 148 -23.70 -8.79 -8.99
C ILE A 148 -23.71 -9.09 -7.49
N ASN A 149 -22.68 -9.81 -7.04
CA ASN A 149 -22.44 -10.06 -5.63
C ASN A 149 -21.04 -9.59 -5.24
N ILE A 150 -20.94 -8.90 -4.10
CA ILE A 150 -19.66 -8.62 -3.46
C ILE A 150 -19.34 -9.82 -2.58
N GLU A 151 -18.20 -10.47 -2.81
CA GLU A 151 -17.79 -11.63 -2.01
C GLU A 151 -16.35 -11.63 -1.53
N ASN A 152 -16.09 -12.43 -0.50
CA ASN A 152 -14.72 -12.67 -0.04
C ASN A 152 -13.99 -13.63 -0.99
N CYS A 153 -12.70 -13.36 -1.23
CA CYS A 153 -11.84 -14.26 -2.01
C CYS A 153 -11.79 -15.69 -1.43
N SER A 154 -11.92 -15.84 -0.11
CA SER A 154 -11.99 -17.17 0.55
C SER A 154 -13.24 -17.95 0.14
N ASP A 155 -14.36 -17.27 -0.05
CA ASP A 155 -15.62 -17.90 -0.44
C ASP A 155 -15.57 -18.33 -1.91
N LEU A 156 -15.02 -17.48 -2.78
CA LEU A 156 -14.75 -17.81 -4.19
C LEU A 156 -13.75 -18.98 -4.34
N ALA A 157 -12.81 -19.12 -3.41
CA ALA A 157 -11.82 -20.20 -3.43
C ALA A 157 -12.29 -21.52 -2.80
N LYS A 158 -13.50 -21.60 -2.20
CA LYS A 158 -13.98 -22.82 -1.52
C LYS A 158 -13.95 -24.06 -2.42
N ASN A 159 -14.36 -23.89 -3.68
CA ASN A 159 -14.37 -24.96 -4.69
C ASN A 159 -13.13 -24.90 -5.60
N GLN A 160 -11.95 -24.54 -5.07
CA GLN A 160 -10.74 -24.29 -5.86
C GLN A 160 -10.39 -25.34 -6.93
N PHE A 161 -10.82 -26.60 -6.78
CA PHE A 161 -10.58 -27.66 -7.76
C PHE A 161 -11.34 -27.48 -9.08
N THR A 162 -12.43 -26.69 -9.11
CA THR A 162 -13.13 -26.31 -10.34
C THR A 162 -12.38 -25.22 -11.13
N LEU A 163 -11.49 -24.48 -10.46
CA LEU A 163 -10.73 -23.40 -11.10
C LEU A 163 -9.69 -23.97 -12.08
N GLN A 164 -9.50 -23.24 -13.19
CA GLN A 164 -8.46 -23.52 -14.17
C GLN A 164 -7.08 -23.67 -13.50
N VAL A 165 -6.30 -24.66 -13.95
CA VAL A 165 -4.90 -24.79 -13.54
C VAL A 165 -4.05 -23.81 -14.34
N VAL A 166 -3.31 -22.96 -13.63
CA VAL A 166 -2.43 -21.93 -14.19
C VAL A 166 -1.10 -21.94 -13.46
N GLN A 167 -0.05 -21.56 -14.18
CA GLN A 167 1.27 -21.28 -13.63
C GLN A 167 1.57 -19.79 -13.87
N PRO A 168 1.32 -18.93 -12.87
CA PRO A 168 1.62 -17.51 -13.01
C PRO A 168 3.10 -17.30 -13.32
N TYR A 169 3.39 -16.33 -14.18
CA TYR A 169 4.75 -15.87 -14.40
C TYR A 169 5.23 -15.07 -13.17
N HIS A 170 6.55 -14.93 -13.00
CA HIS A 170 7.10 -14.06 -11.96
C HIS A 170 6.68 -12.61 -12.22
N SER A 171 5.82 -12.08 -11.34
CA SER A 171 5.27 -10.73 -11.46
C SER A 171 5.17 -10.05 -10.10
N ALA A 172 5.09 -8.73 -10.10
CA ALA A 172 4.77 -7.90 -8.94
C ALA A 172 3.61 -6.95 -9.26
N ALA A 173 2.93 -6.48 -8.21
CA ALA A 173 1.89 -5.46 -8.35
C ALA A 173 2.47 -4.03 -8.46
N SER A 174 3.79 -3.89 -8.30
CA SER A 174 4.56 -2.64 -8.39
C SER A 174 5.42 -2.58 -9.66
N GLY A 175 5.97 -1.40 -9.93
CA GLY A 175 6.70 -1.12 -11.17
C GLY A 175 5.85 -1.32 -12.43
N PHE A 176 6.48 -1.79 -13.49
CA PHE A 176 5.93 -2.21 -14.77
C PHE A 176 5.45 -3.68 -14.72
N GLY A 177 5.28 -4.24 -13.52
CA GLY A 177 4.77 -5.59 -13.30
C GLY A 177 5.82 -6.62 -12.89
N TYR A 178 7.08 -6.23 -12.66
CA TYR A 178 8.18 -7.13 -12.29
C TYR A 178 8.88 -6.76 -10.98
N GLY A 179 8.45 -5.69 -10.31
CA GLY A 179 9.02 -5.26 -9.03
C GLY A 179 10.41 -4.65 -9.18
N GLU A 180 10.72 -4.11 -10.35
CA GLU A 180 12.01 -3.49 -10.65
C GLU A 180 12.26 -2.22 -9.83
N ASP A 181 11.23 -1.62 -9.24
CA ASP A 181 11.34 -0.55 -8.26
C ASP A 181 11.96 -1.03 -6.93
N LEU A 182 11.85 -2.33 -6.62
CA LEU A 182 12.40 -2.93 -5.40
C LEU A 182 13.87 -3.36 -5.55
N VAL A 183 14.37 -3.48 -6.79
CA VAL A 183 15.76 -3.83 -7.10
C VAL A 183 16.25 -3.03 -8.32
N ASP A 184 16.81 -1.86 -8.06
CA ASP A 184 17.41 -1.00 -9.08
C ASP A 184 18.76 -0.40 -8.64
N SER A 185 19.35 0.44 -9.48
CA SER A 185 20.63 1.10 -9.18
C SER A 185 20.67 1.92 -7.89
N SER A 186 19.51 2.34 -7.34
CA SER A 186 19.42 3.12 -6.10
C SER A 186 19.49 2.25 -4.85
N ASN A 187 19.11 0.96 -4.95
CA ASN A 187 18.87 0.09 -3.80
C ASN A 187 19.48 -1.32 -3.91
N GLU A 188 20.03 -1.73 -5.05
CA GLU A 188 20.60 -3.07 -5.28
C GLU A 188 21.66 -3.48 -4.24
N TRP A 189 22.38 -2.51 -3.69
CA TRP A 189 23.41 -2.72 -2.67
C TRP A 189 22.85 -3.33 -1.38
N MET A 190 21.55 -3.20 -1.12
CA MET A 190 20.88 -3.73 0.08
C MET A 190 20.75 -5.25 0.02
N VAL A 191 20.51 -5.79 -1.17
CA VAL A 191 20.25 -7.23 -1.42
C VAL A 191 21.37 -8.09 -0.86
N ARG A 192 22.64 -7.72 -1.10
CA ARG A 192 23.79 -8.47 -0.56
C ARG A 192 23.84 -8.51 0.97
N TYR A 193 23.45 -7.44 1.65
CA TYR A 193 23.44 -7.39 3.11
C TYR A 193 22.30 -8.21 3.68
N VAL A 194 21.11 -8.12 3.08
CA VAL A 194 19.95 -8.93 3.46
C VAL A 194 20.24 -10.41 3.27
N HIS A 195 20.76 -10.81 2.10
CA HIS A 195 21.14 -12.20 1.84
C HIS A 195 22.15 -12.70 2.87
N LYS A 196 23.24 -11.95 3.09
CA LYS A 196 24.29 -12.43 3.99
C LYS A 196 23.85 -12.51 5.45
N SER A 197 23.07 -11.54 5.92
CA SER A 197 22.51 -11.54 7.27
C SER A 197 21.52 -12.68 7.46
N THR A 198 20.68 -12.97 6.45
CA THR A 198 19.74 -14.09 6.48
C THR A 198 20.45 -15.44 6.62
N GLU A 199 21.49 -15.69 5.81
CA GLU A 199 22.31 -16.91 5.94
C GLU A 199 22.87 -17.07 7.36
N ARG A 200 23.42 -16.00 7.92
CA ARG A 200 24.00 -16.00 9.26
C ARG A 200 22.95 -16.23 10.35
N MET A 201 21.74 -15.69 10.20
CA MET A 201 20.66 -15.90 11.15
C MET A 201 20.14 -17.33 11.13
N ILE A 202 20.05 -17.94 9.94
CA ILE A 202 19.72 -19.37 9.80
C ILE A 202 20.76 -20.22 10.54
N ASP A 203 22.05 -19.94 10.33
CA ASP A 203 23.14 -20.63 11.02
C ASP A 203 23.07 -20.46 12.56
N LEU A 204 22.83 -19.24 13.05
CA LEU A 204 22.62 -19.00 14.49
C LEU A 204 21.42 -19.78 15.04
N ALA A 205 20.28 -19.77 14.33
CA ALA A 205 19.08 -20.48 14.76
C ALA A 205 19.28 -22.00 14.83
N GLN A 206 20.10 -22.56 13.94
CA GLN A 206 20.46 -23.98 13.94
C GLN A 206 21.47 -24.34 15.04
N ARG A 207 22.41 -23.45 15.37
CA ARG A 207 23.41 -23.70 16.43
C ARG A 207 22.84 -23.61 17.84
N PHE A 208 21.84 -22.75 18.02
CA PHE A 208 21.30 -22.39 19.33
C PHE A 208 19.80 -22.72 19.45
N THR A 209 19.37 -23.84 18.87
CA THR A 209 17.93 -24.21 18.76
C THR A 209 17.23 -24.36 20.12
N ASP A 210 17.92 -24.89 21.12
CA ASP A 210 17.36 -25.16 22.46
C ASP A 210 17.82 -24.14 23.53
N ASP A 211 18.49 -23.07 23.12
CA ASP A 211 18.97 -22.05 24.07
C ASP A 211 17.80 -21.28 24.68
N THR A 212 17.94 -20.95 25.98
CA THR A 212 16.92 -20.21 26.73
C THR A 212 17.50 -18.96 27.39
N GLY A 213 16.64 -18.14 27.99
CA GLY A 213 17.07 -16.94 28.73
C GLY A 213 17.68 -15.86 27.82
N LEU A 214 18.85 -15.34 28.18
CA LEU A 214 19.43 -14.16 27.52
C LEU A 214 19.83 -14.43 26.06
N LYS A 215 20.35 -15.62 25.75
CA LYS A 215 20.75 -15.98 24.38
C LYS A 215 19.54 -16.07 23.45
N ALA A 216 18.46 -16.72 23.88
CA ALA A 216 17.21 -16.76 23.12
C ALA A 216 16.65 -15.35 22.84
N ARG A 217 16.71 -14.46 23.84
CA ARG A 217 16.30 -13.06 23.66
C ARG A 217 17.16 -12.32 22.64
N ALA A 218 18.48 -12.53 22.66
CA ALA A 218 19.39 -11.95 21.68
C ALA A 218 19.11 -12.48 20.27
N LEU A 219 18.86 -13.78 20.11
CA LEU A 219 18.48 -14.39 18.84
C LEU A 219 17.17 -13.84 18.28
N ASN A 220 16.15 -13.66 19.13
CA ASN A 220 14.88 -13.05 18.72
C ASN A 220 15.06 -11.60 18.28
N LEU A 221 15.91 -10.83 18.97
CA LEU A 221 16.25 -9.47 18.56
C LEU A 221 16.96 -9.48 17.20
N ALA A 222 17.98 -10.33 17.04
CA ALA A 222 18.71 -10.49 15.77
C ALA A 222 17.78 -10.85 14.60
N ALA A 223 16.85 -11.78 14.81
CA ALA A 223 15.85 -12.15 13.81
C ALA A 223 14.93 -10.97 13.46
N LYS A 224 14.47 -10.22 14.47
CA LYS A 224 13.66 -9.01 14.26
C LYS A 224 14.40 -7.98 13.41
N GLU A 225 15.68 -7.71 13.68
CA GLU A 225 16.46 -6.74 12.92
C GLU A 225 16.60 -7.17 11.44
N ILE A 226 16.75 -8.46 11.15
CA ILE A 226 16.77 -8.95 9.77
C ILE A 226 15.41 -8.83 9.09
N LEU A 227 14.32 -9.18 9.79
CA LEU A 227 12.96 -9.02 9.25
C LEU A 227 12.68 -7.54 8.94
N LEU A 228 13.12 -6.62 9.80
CA LEU A 228 13.05 -5.18 9.52
C LEU A 228 13.90 -4.81 8.31
N ALA A 229 15.14 -5.30 8.20
CA ALA A 229 15.99 -5.04 7.03
C ALA A 229 15.42 -5.61 5.72
N GLN A 230 14.56 -6.63 5.78
CA GLN A 230 13.89 -7.25 4.64
C GLN A 230 12.62 -6.51 4.17
N ALA A 231 12.17 -5.48 4.89
CA ALA A 231 10.99 -4.72 4.50
C ALA A 231 11.17 -4.04 3.13
N SER A 232 10.15 -4.16 2.26
CA SER A 232 10.14 -3.54 0.93
C SER A 232 10.01 -2.02 0.96
N ASP A 233 9.64 -1.44 2.10
CA ASP A 233 9.55 0.00 2.29
C ASP A 233 10.89 0.69 2.04
N TRP A 234 12.01 0.11 2.50
CA TRP A 234 13.32 0.73 2.34
C TRP A 234 13.74 0.92 0.88
N PRO A 235 13.77 -0.12 0.02
CA PRO A 235 14.08 0.08 -1.39
C PRO A 235 13.05 0.98 -2.08
N SER A 236 11.77 0.90 -1.73
CA SER A 236 10.72 1.76 -2.28
C SER A 236 10.94 3.24 -1.95
N MET A 237 11.35 3.56 -0.72
CA MET A 237 11.69 4.92 -0.29
C MET A 237 12.90 5.48 -1.04
N LEU A 238 13.91 4.64 -1.30
CA LEU A 238 15.09 5.02 -2.09
C LEU A 238 14.73 5.28 -3.56
N HIS A 239 13.96 4.37 -4.17
CA HIS A 239 13.50 4.46 -5.56
C HIS A 239 12.66 5.73 -5.78
N ASN A 240 11.64 5.93 -4.94
CA ASN A 240 10.73 7.07 -5.02
C ASN A 240 11.33 8.39 -4.51
N LYS A 241 12.56 8.35 -3.98
CA LYS A 241 13.24 9.50 -3.32
C LYS A 241 12.40 10.10 -2.18
N ASN A 242 11.64 9.25 -1.50
CA ASN A 242 10.81 9.65 -0.36
C ASN A 242 11.57 9.36 0.95
N TYR A 243 12.10 10.41 1.59
CA TYR A 243 12.99 10.30 2.76
C TYR A 243 14.15 9.29 2.59
N PRO A 244 14.96 9.41 1.52
CA PRO A 244 15.95 8.41 1.18
C PRO A 244 17.06 8.26 2.23
N ASP A 245 17.46 9.35 2.88
CA ASP A 245 18.51 9.31 3.91
C ASP A 245 18.07 8.54 5.16
N PHE A 246 16.81 8.75 5.58
CA PHE A 246 16.21 7.98 6.66
C PHE A 246 16.16 6.48 6.32
N ALA A 247 15.76 6.12 5.11
CA ALA A 247 15.73 4.72 4.68
C ALA A 247 17.13 4.07 4.70
N ARG A 248 18.17 4.78 4.23
CA ARG A 248 19.56 4.30 4.30
C ARG A 248 20.02 4.09 5.73
N GLU A 249 19.75 5.06 6.59
CA GLU A 249 20.16 5.01 8.00
C GLU A 249 19.44 3.88 8.74
N ALA A 250 18.12 3.80 8.63
CA ALA A 250 17.31 2.77 9.28
C ALA A 250 17.71 1.35 8.82
N PHE A 251 17.88 1.13 7.52
CA PHE A 251 18.37 -0.15 7.00
C PHE A 251 19.76 -0.49 7.54
N SER A 252 20.70 0.46 7.48
CA SER A 252 22.08 0.24 7.95
C SER A 252 22.12 -0.04 9.44
N GLN A 253 21.26 0.61 10.22
CA GLN A 253 21.09 0.36 11.64
C GLN A 253 20.60 -1.06 11.90
N ASN A 254 19.55 -1.52 11.20
CA ASN A 254 19.04 -2.89 11.34
C ASN A 254 20.14 -3.94 11.06
N VAL A 255 20.89 -3.77 9.96
CA VAL A 255 22.01 -4.67 9.60
C VAL A 255 23.11 -4.65 10.66
N SER A 256 23.46 -3.47 11.19
CA SER A 256 24.51 -3.32 12.20
C SER A 256 24.11 -3.87 13.57
N SER A 257 22.85 -3.67 13.96
CA SER A 257 22.25 -4.25 15.17
C SER A 257 22.31 -5.78 15.12
N PHE A 258 21.93 -6.38 13.98
CA PHE A 258 22.09 -7.82 13.76
C PHE A 258 23.55 -8.27 13.88
N ALA A 259 24.47 -7.58 13.19
CA ALA A 259 25.89 -7.94 13.19
C ALA A 259 26.48 -7.94 14.61
N THR A 260 26.10 -6.97 15.44
CA THR A 260 26.53 -6.88 16.84
C THR A 260 26.13 -8.13 17.64
N VAL A 261 24.91 -8.62 17.47
CA VAL A 261 24.45 -9.85 18.14
C VAL A 261 25.18 -11.07 17.59
N PHE A 262 25.34 -11.17 16.26
CA PHE A 262 26.05 -12.26 15.61
C PHE A 262 27.49 -12.39 16.11
N GLU A 263 28.22 -11.27 16.19
CA GLU A 263 29.59 -11.23 16.70
C GLU A 263 29.66 -11.56 18.20
N SER A 264 28.71 -11.05 19.00
CA SER A 264 28.65 -11.32 20.44
C SER A 264 28.39 -12.81 20.74
N LEU A 265 27.53 -13.47 19.97
CA LEU A 265 27.26 -14.90 20.12
C LEU A 265 28.36 -15.77 19.52
N GLY A 266 29.00 -15.31 18.43
CA GLY A 266 30.14 -16.00 17.80
C GLY A 266 31.41 -15.96 18.64
N SER A 267 31.68 -14.84 19.34
CA SER A 267 32.88 -14.63 20.16
C SER A 267 32.81 -15.34 21.52
N ASN A 268 31.61 -15.58 22.06
CA ASN A 268 31.41 -16.29 23.33
C ASN A 268 31.57 -17.83 23.21
N ASN A 269 31.95 -18.33 22.04
CA ASN A 269 32.24 -19.74 21.77
C ASN A 269 33.75 -20.04 21.56
N THR A 270 34.63 -19.10 21.92
CA THR A 270 36.09 -19.31 22.09
C THR A 270 36.49 -18.93 23.51
#